data_AF-E4QSZ5-F1
#
_entry.id   AF-E4QSZ5-F1
#
_cell.length_a   1.000
_cell.length_b   1.000
_cell.length_c   1.000
_cell.angle_alpha   90.00
_cell.angle_beta   90.00
_cell.angle_gamma   90.00
#
_symmetry.space_group_name_H-M   'P 1'
#
loop_
_entity.id
_entity.type
_entity.pdbx_description
1 polymer ?
#
loop_
_entity_poly.entity_id
_entity_poly.type
_entity_poly.pdbx_seq_one_letter_code
_entity_poly.pdbx_strand_id
1 'polypeptide(L)'
;MPKYEIMTILDPKAEMAIIDNLLKTVFGDNSTEKLRKLETTNLAYPIRKSKIAQYFLVELNAPTNLIEEFVRRANITREIWRYLIVNLDSEKGLNKKPKIRERNRKYTPRRDRFDKPNFRGNPKSRFDQQDQQGTKNQQNFQQNQQNQTSQYRENNRQNQDDFQQVSSNQQNFGQNQQNQSGYHRENNRQNQEDIHQNSKNHQNQTSQTQRNRRQYQPIKNPKFNQKEKENYNNKKPQSSN
;
A
#
# COMPACT_ATOMS: atom_id res chain seq x y z
N MET A 1 5.26 5.87 -21.96
CA MET A 1 4.55 6.11 -20.69
C MET A 1 3.07 6.21 -20.99
N PRO A 2 2.21 5.53 -20.23
CA PRO A 2 0.78 5.61 -20.45
C PRO A 2 0.24 7.04 -20.24
N LYS A 3 -0.76 7.39 -21.03
CA LYS A 3 -1.47 8.67 -20.93
C LYS A 3 -2.63 8.54 -19.96
N TYR A 4 -2.70 9.45 -19.00
CA TYR A 4 -3.77 9.50 -18.01
C TYR A 4 -4.54 10.80 -18.09
N GLU A 5 -5.84 10.68 -17.83
CA GLU A 5 -6.72 11.80 -17.52
C GLU A 5 -7.19 11.65 -16.08
N ILE A 6 -6.98 12.70 -15.28
CA ILE A 6 -7.35 12.74 -13.87
C ILE A 6 -8.37 13.86 -13.68
N MET A 7 -9.59 13.49 -13.31
CA MET A 7 -10.62 14.44 -12.92
C MET A 7 -10.79 14.43 -11.41
N THR A 8 -10.69 15.60 -10.77
CA THR A 8 -10.72 15.74 -9.32
C THR A 8 -11.85 16.67 -8.89
N ILE A 9 -12.53 16.31 -7.81
CA ILE A 9 -13.54 17.13 -7.14
C ILE A 9 -12.94 17.67 -5.85
N LEU A 10 -12.83 18.98 -5.77
CA LEU A 10 -12.28 19.70 -4.61
C LEU A 10 -13.41 20.38 -3.82
N ASP A 11 -13.19 20.54 -2.52
CA ASP A 11 -14.00 21.38 -1.67
C ASP A 11 -14.20 22.78 -2.29
N PRO A 12 -15.44 23.31 -2.38
CA PRO A 12 -15.70 24.61 -2.96
C PRO A 12 -14.97 25.76 -2.27
N LYS A 13 -14.56 25.59 -1.01
CA LYS A 13 -13.81 26.59 -0.23
C LYS A 13 -12.29 26.42 -0.34
N ALA A 14 -11.81 25.30 -0.86
CA ALA A 14 -10.39 25.03 -0.98
C ALA A 14 -9.77 25.75 -2.19
N GLU A 15 -8.47 26.01 -2.09
CA GLU A 15 -7.70 26.67 -3.12
C GLU A 15 -7.11 25.69 -4.14
N MET A 16 -6.99 26.13 -5.39
CA MET A 16 -6.38 25.36 -6.48
C MET A 16 -4.95 24.94 -6.16
N ALA A 17 -4.22 25.74 -5.38
CA ALA A 17 -2.85 25.48 -4.96
C ALA A 17 -2.65 24.10 -4.29
N ILE A 18 -3.69 23.56 -3.65
CA ILE A 18 -3.64 22.22 -3.03
C ILE A 18 -3.41 21.14 -4.09
N ILE A 19 -4.12 21.23 -5.22
CA ILE A 19 -3.97 20.28 -6.33
C ILE A 19 -2.63 20.51 -7.02
N ASP A 20 -2.25 21.77 -7.28
CA ASP A 20 -0.95 22.10 -7.88
C ASP A 20 0.21 21.52 -7.07
N ASN A 21 0.22 21.73 -5.75
CA ASN A 21 1.26 21.22 -4.87
C ASN A 21 1.27 19.69 -4.84
N LEU A 22 0.10 19.06 -4.84
CA LEU A 22 0.00 17.60 -4.92
C LEU A 22 0.61 17.07 -6.23
N LEU A 23 0.25 17.67 -7.37
CA LEU A 23 0.77 17.29 -8.68
C LEU A 23 2.29 17.47 -8.76
N LYS A 24 2.79 18.64 -8.36
CA LYS A 24 4.24 18.93 -8.33
C LYS A 24 5.01 17.94 -7.47
N THR A 25 4.46 17.58 -6.30
CA THR A 25 5.15 16.67 -5.39
C THR A 25 5.22 15.24 -5.92
N VAL A 26 4.23 14.79 -6.68
CA VAL A 26 4.17 13.41 -7.18
C VAL A 26 4.85 13.28 -8.55
N PHE A 27 4.62 14.23 -9.44
CA PHE A 27 4.98 14.13 -10.85
C PHE A 27 6.08 15.13 -11.27
N GLY A 28 6.51 16.03 -10.37
CA GLY A 28 7.47 17.09 -10.65
C GLY A 28 6.86 18.31 -11.35
N ASP A 29 7.69 19.30 -11.67
CA ASP A 29 7.27 20.61 -12.18
C ASP A 29 6.58 20.58 -13.56
N ASN A 30 6.91 19.58 -14.39
CA ASN A 30 6.34 19.43 -15.74
C ASN A 30 4.86 18.97 -15.73
N SER A 31 4.30 18.63 -14.57
CA SER A 31 2.95 18.06 -14.46
C SER A 31 1.84 19.11 -14.38
N THR A 32 2.17 20.34 -13.99
CA THR A 32 1.19 21.41 -13.80
C THR A 32 0.78 22.14 -15.09
N GLU A 33 1.54 22.00 -16.19
CA GLU A 33 1.25 22.68 -17.46
C GLU A 33 -0.12 22.31 -18.07
N LYS A 34 -0.69 21.16 -17.67
CA LYS A 34 -1.96 20.64 -18.18
C LYS A 34 -3.07 20.60 -17.14
N LEU A 35 -2.91 21.27 -16.00
CA LEU A 35 -4.00 21.45 -15.05
C LEU A 35 -4.99 22.48 -15.60
N ARG A 36 -6.25 22.07 -15.73
CA ARG A 36 -7.36 22.92 -16.15
C ARG A 36 -8.39 22.97 -15.04
N LYS A 37 -8.68 24.19 -14.56
CA LYS A 37 -9.83 24.44 -13.69
C LYS A 37 -11.10 24.44 -14.54
N LEU A 38 -12.06 23.63 -14.16
CA LEU A 38 -13.39 23.61 -14.76
C LEU A 38 -14.35 24.50 -13.95
N GLU A 39 -15.58 24.66 -14.46
CA GLU A 39 -16.61 25.44 -13.80
C GLU A 39 -17.01 24.82 -12.45
N THR A 40 -17.29 25.69 -11.48
CA THR A 40 -17.89 25.29 -10.20
C THR A 40 -19.35 24.92 -10.46
N THR A 41 -19.71 23.65 -10.25
CA THR A 41 -21.06 23.15 -10.58
C THR A 41 -21.77 22.54 -9.37
N ASN A 42 -23.09 22.45 -9.48
CA ASN A 42 -23.92 21.80 -8.48
C ASN A 42 -23.83 20.27 -8.63
N LEU A 43 -23.53 19.59 -7.54
CA LEU A 43 -23.52 18.14 -7.41
C LEU A 43 -24.96 17.58 -7.40
N ALA A 44 -25.11 16.38 -7.96
CA ALA A 44 -26.40 15.66 -7.94
C ALA A 44 -26.87 15.34 -6.51
N TYR A 45 -25.91 15.14 -5.59
CA TYR A 45 -26.16 14.89 -4.17
C TYR A 45 -25.06 15.56 -3.33
N PRO A 46 -25.36 15.91 -2.07
CA PRO A 46 -24.38 16.61 -1.24
C PRO A 46 -23.22 15.70 -0.85
N ILE A 47 -22.00 16.22 -0.99
CA ILE A 47 -20.78 15.61 -0.46
C ILE A 47 -20.33 16.47 0.71
N ARG A 48 -20.12 15.84 1.88
CA ARG A 48 -19.76 16.55 3.13
C ARG A 48 -20.68 17.76 3.41
N LYS A 49 -21.99 17.59 3.19
CA LYS A 49 -23.05 18.62 3.37
C LYS A 49 -22.99 19.80 2.39
N SER A 50 -22.13 19.79 1.38
CA SER A 50 -22.13 20.79 0.30
C SER A 50 -22.74 20.22 -0.98
N LYS A 51 -23.59 21.01 -1.65
CA LYS A 51 -24.12 20.71 -2.98
C LYS A 51 -23.28 21.33 -4.10
N ILE A 52 -22.25 22.10 -3.78
CA ILE A 52 -21.39 22.80 -4.74
C ILE A 52 -19.97 22.23 -4.63
N ALA A 53 -19.29 22.07 -5.76
CA ALA A 53 -17.88 21.67 -5.79
C ALA A 53 -17.12 22.29 -6.96
N GLN A 54 -15.79 22.34 -6.83
CA GLN A 54 -14.89 22.76 -7.91
C GLN A 54 -14.32 21.52 -8.61
N TYR A 55 -14.34 21.53 -9.94
CA TYR A 55 -13.80 20.45 -10.75
C TYR A 55 -12.46 20.84 -11.35
N PHE A 56 -11.53 19.90 -11.38
CA PHE A 56 -10.21 20.06 -11.97
C PHE A 56 -9.91 18.88 -12.87
N LEU A 57 -9.31 19.15 -14.02
CA LEU A 57 -8.93 18.16 -15.00
C LEU A 57 -7.43 18.26 -15.26
N VAL A 58 -6.74 17.14 -15.27
CA VAL A 58 -5.31 17.06 -15.58
C VAL A 58 -5.09 15.96 -16.61
N GLU A 59 -4.38 16.29 -17.68
CA GLU A 59 -3.90 15.30 -18.65
C GLU A 59 -2.40 15.18 -18.50
N LEU A 60 -1.88 13.97 -18.25
CA LEU A 60 -0.45 13.79 -18.06
C LEU A 60 0.03 12.42 -18.51
N ASN A 61 1.31 12.33 -18.83
CA ASN A 61 1.98 11.08 -19.17
C ASN A 61 2.81 10.67 -17.96
N ALA A 62 2.47 9.56 -17.32
CA ALA A 62 3.17 9.09 -16.12
C ALA A 62 3.34 7.58 -16.13
N PRO A 63 4.35 7.05 -15.42
CA PRO A 63 4.41 5.62 -15.10
C PRO A 63 3.36 5.28 -14.03
N THR A 64 2.90 4.02 -14.03
CA THR A 64 1.84 3.54 -13.11
C THR A 64 2.20 3.76 -11.64
N ASN A 65 3.47 3.60 -11.26
CA ASN A 65 3.94 3.78 -9.89
C ASN A 65 3.66 5.20 -9.34
N LEU A 66 3.76 6.24 -10.18
CA LEU A 66 3.45 7.61 -9.75
C LEU A 66 1.95 7.85 -9.61
N ILE A 67 1.12 7.13 -10.38
CA ILE A 67 -0.34 7.18 -10.22
C ILE A 67 -0.76 6.58 -8.88
N GLU A 68 -0.14 5.47 -8.47
CA GLU A 68 -0.38 4.87 -7.15
C GLU A 68 0.01 5.82 -6.01
N GLU A 69 1.13 6.52 -6.16
CA GLU A 69 1.57 7.54 -5.19
C GLU A 69 0.63 8.76 -5.16
N PHE A 70 0.11 9.19 -6.31
CA PHE A 70 -0.93 10.21 -6.39
C PHE A 70 -2.19 9.78 -5.63
N VAL A 71 -2.68 8.56 -5.88
CA VAL A 71 -3.86 7.99 -5.20
C VAL A 71 -3.66 7.97 -3.68
N ARG A 72 -2.48 7.51 -3.23
CA ARG A 72 -2.14 7.48 -1.80
C ARG A 72 -2.24 8.87 -1.16
N ARG A 73 -1.65 9.89 -1.80
CA ARG A 73 -1.66 11.26 -1.28
C ARG A 73 -3.02 11.94 -1.41
N ALA A 74 -3.73 11.75 -2.52
CA ALA A 74 -5.07 12.29 -2.72
C ALA A 74 -6.07 11.79 -1.66
N ASN A 75 -5.93 10.54 -1.20
CA ASN A 75 -6.74 10.00 -0.10
C ASN A 75 -6.42 10.60 1.28
N ILE A 76 -5.19 11.09 1.49
CA ILE A 76 -4.76 11.73 2.73
C ILE A 76 -5.25 13.18 2.78
N THR A 77 -5.18 13.88 1.64
CA THR A 77 -5.61 15.27 1.49
C THR A 77 -7.13 15.39 1.63
N ARG A 78 -7.60 15.96 2.74
CA ARG A 78 -9.03 16.00 3.05
C ARG A 78 -9.81 16.88 2.10
N GLU A 79 -9.19 17.89 1.51
CA GLU A 79 -9.81 18.87 0.63
C GLU A 79 -10.22 18.25 -0.71
N ILE A 80 -9.55 17.16 -1.11
CA ILE A 80 -9.91 16.36 -2.28
C ILE A 80 -11.04 15.42 -1.86
N TRP A 81 -12.23 15.63 -2.41
CA TRP A 81 -13.38 14.80 -2.06
C TRP A 81 -13.42 13.52 -2.86
N ARG A 82 -13.12 13.61 -4.15
CA ARG A 82 -13.11 12.48 -5.09
C ARG A 82 -12.14 12.74 -6.23
N TYR A 83 -11.70 11.66 -6.85
CA TYR A 83 -10.95 11.69 -8.08
C TYR A 83 -11.37 10.50 -8.96
N LEU A 84 -11.24 10.68 -10.27
CA LEU A 84 -11.40 9.65 -11.28
C LEU A 84 -10.13 9.67 -12.14
N ILE A 85 -9.51 8.51 -12.32
CA ILE A 85 -8.29 8.35 -13.10
C ILE A 85 -8.61 7.38 -14.25
N VAL A 86 -8.40 7.84 -15.48
CA VAL A 86 -8.64 7.04 -16.69
C VAL A 86 -7.33 6.89 -17.45
N ASN A 87 -6.98 5.64 -17.80
CA ASN A 87 -5.86 5.36 -18.69
C ASN A 87 -6.33 5.43 -20.14
N LEU A 88 -6.00 6.52 -20.81
CA LEU A 88 -6.44 6.83 -22.17
C LEU A 88 -5.92 5.82 -23.21
N ASP A 89 -4.77 5.19 -22.97
CA ASP A 89 -4.22 4.20 -23.90
C ASP A 89 -4.98 2.87 -23.85
N SER A 90 -5.52 2.51 -22.67
CA SER A 90 -6.27 1.26 -22.47
C SER A 90 -7.79 1.41 -22.60
N GLU A 91 -8.30 2.64 -22.60
CA GLU A 91 -9.72 2.91 -22.48
C GLU A 91 -10.52 2.41 -23.69
N LYS A 92 -11.54 1.59 -23.42
CA LYS A 92 -12.35 0.94 -24.46
C LYS A 92 -13.33 1.93 -25.08
N GLY A 93 -12.90 2.64 -26.11
CA GLY A 93 -13.80 3.51 -26.86
C GLY A 93 -13.12 4.73 -27.45
N LEU A 94 -11.99 5.15 -26.88
CA LEU A 94 -11.27 6.34 -27.33
C LEU A 94 -10.91 6.28 -28.83
N ASN A 95 -10.40 5.13 -29.27
CA ASN A 95 -10.00 4.91 -30.67
C ASN A 95 -11.06 4.17 -31.51
N LYS A 96 -12.24 3.86 -30.94
CA LYS A 96 -13.27 3.12 -31.68
C LYS A 96 -14.06 4.09 -32.56
N LYS A 97 -13.88 3.99 -33.87
CA LYS A 97 -14.78 4.66 -34.82
C LYS A 97 -16.22 4.18 -34.56
N PRO A 98 -17.20 5.08 -34.51
CA PRO A 98 -18.59 4.67 -34.34
C PRO A 98 -18.95 3.72 -35.47
N LYS A 99 -19.47 2.54 -35.14
CA LYS A 99 -20.01 1.61 -36.15
C LYS A 99 -21.20 2.30 -36.78
N ILE A 100 -21.00 2.89 -37.97
CA ILE A 100 -22.07 3.41 -38.81
C ILE A 100 -22.95 2.20 -39.12
N ARG A 101 -24.10 2.10 -38.43
CA ARG A 101 -25.11 1.11 -38.80
C ARG A 101 -25.66 1.59 -40.13
N GLU A 102 -25.31 0.88 -41.21
CA GLU A 102 -25.93 1.10 -42.50
C GLU A 102 -27.45 1.06 -42.31
N ARG A 103 -28.11 2.21 -42.51
CA ARG A 103 -29.57 2.32 -42.43
C ARG A 103 -30.27 1.57 -43.56
N ASN A 104 -29.52 0.93 -44.45
CA ASN A 104 -30.02 0.00 -45.48
C ASN A 104 -30.39 -1.37 -44.89
N ARG A 105 -31.05 -1.40 -43.73
CA ARG A 105 -31.84 -2.58 -43.38
C ARG A 105 -32.98 -2.62 -44.38
N LYS A 106 -32.81 -3.45 -45.42
CA LYS A 106 -33.87 -3.81 -46.37
C LYS A 106 -35.14 -4.03 -45.54
N TYR A 107 -36.18 -3.27 -45.87
CA TYR A 107 -37.51 -3.43 -45.30
C TYR A 107 -37.88 -4.90 -45.48
N THR A 108 -37.82 -5.68 -44.39
CA THR A 108 -38.42 -7.01 -44.39
C THR A 108 -39.90 -6.76 -44.20
N PRO A 109 -40.76 -7.10 -45.17
CA PRO A 109 -42.19 -6.98 -44.97
C PRO A 109 -42.52 -7.77 -43.70
N ARG A 110 -43.22 -7.12 -42.76
CA ARG A 110 -43.73 -7.79 -41.56
C ARG A 110 -44.50 -9.00 -42.07
N ARG A 111 -44.02 -10.22 -41.79
CA ARG A 111 -44.81 -11.43 -42.05
C ARG A 111 -46.17 -11.21 -41.44
N ASP A 112 -47.20 -11.26 -42.27
CA ASP A 112 -48.57 -11.12 -41.84
C ASP A 112 -48.83 -12.12 -40.71
N ARG A 113 -49.53 -11.63 -39.70
CA ARG A 113 -49.67 -12.24 -38.38
C ARG A 113 -50.47 -13.56 -38.38
N PHE A 114 -50.67 -14.15 -39.55
CA PHE A 114 -51.46 -15.35 -39.82
C PHE A 114 -50.65 -16.66 -39.81
N ASP A 115 -49.32 -16.62 -39.95
CA ASP A 115 -48.45 -17.83 -39.93
C ASP A 115 -47.90 -18.17 -38.53
N LYS A 116 -48.58 -17.77 -37.45
CA LYS A 116 -48.24 -18.27 -36.11
C LYS A 116 -49.05 -19.53 -35.83
N PRO A 117 -48.41 -20.69 -35.56
CA PRO A 117 -49.15 -21.87 -35.11
C PRO A 117 -49.92 -21.50 -33.84
N ASN A 118 -51.22 -21.80 -33.85
CA ASN A 118 -52.10 -21.64 -32.70
C ASN A 118 -51.58 -22.49 -31.54
N PHE A 119 -50.74 -21.90 -30.69
CA PHE A 119 -50.42 -22.47 -29.39
C PHE A 119 -51.68 -22.33 -28.53
N ARG A 120 -52.62 -23.27 -28.70
CA ARG A 120 -53.76 -23.48 -27.80
C ARG A 120 -53.24 -24.03 -26.46
N GLY A 121 -52.43 -23.23 -25.77
CA GLY A 121 -52.20 -23.36 -24.35
C GLY A 121 -53.20 -22.43 -23.66
N ASN A 122 -54.24 -23.02 -23.09
CA ASN A 122 -55.21 -22.33 -22.24
C ASN A 122 -54.45 -21.38 -21.29
N PRO A 123 -54.72 -20.06 -21.25
CA PRO A 123 -54.01 -19.17 -20.34
C PRO A 123 -54.35 -19.59 -18.91
N LYS A 124 -53.38 -20.18 -18.20
CA LYS A 124 -53.54 -20.48 -16.78
C LYS A 124 -53.96 -19.21 -16.07
N SER A 125 -55.14 -19.25 -15.47
CA SER A 125 -55.70 -18.21 -14.63
C SER A 125 -54.67 -17.79 -13.59
N ARG A 126 -54.55 -16.48 -13.36
CA ARG A 126 -53.60 -15.85 -12.42
C ARG A 126 -53.65 -16.41 -10.99
N PHE A 127 -54.71 -17.15 -10.66
CA PHE A 127 -54.94 -17.84 -9.41
C PHE A 127 -53.97 -19.04 -9.21
N ASP A 128 -53.70 -19.84 -10.25
CA ASP A 128 -52.83 -21.02 -10.15
C ASP A 128 -51.32 -20.69 -10.02
N GLN A 129 -50.93 -19.44 -10.28
CA GLN A 129 -49.54 -19.00 -10.15
C GLN A 129 -49.14 -18.66 -8.71
N GLN A 130 -50.08 -18.42 -7.80
CA GLN A 130 -49.75 -18.08 -6.41
C GLN A 130 -49.37 -19.33 -5.59
N ASP A 131 -50.04 -20.46 -5.83
CA ASP A 131 -49.75 -21.71 -5.09
C ASP A 131 -48.40 -22.35 -5.46
N GLN A 132 -47.95 -22.17 -6.71
CA GLN A 132 -46.63 -22.63 -7.15
C GLN A 132 -45.47 -21.72 -6.70
N GLN A 133 -45.75 -20.44 -6.42
CA GLN A 133 -44.75 -19.52 -5.86
C GLN A 133 -44.58 -19.72 -4.35
N GLY A 134 -45.65 -20.08 -3.63
CA GLY A 134 -45.59 -20.40 -2.20
C GLY A 134 -44.70 -21.61 -1.88
N THR A 135 -44.80 -22.69 -2.67
CA THR A 135 -44.01 -23.91 -2.46
C THR A 135 -42.53 -23.75 -2.81
N LYS A 136 -42.20 -23.00 -3.88
CA LYS A 136 -40.80 -22.72 -4.26
C LYS A 136 -40.10 -21.75 -3.28
N ASN A 137 -40.83 -20.77 -2.74
CA ASN A 137 -40.27 -19.85 -1.75
C ASN A 137 -39.99 -20.54 -0.41
N GLN A 138 -40.79 -21.53 0.00
CA GLN A 138 -40.50 -22.33 1.20
C GLN A 138 -39.27 -23.23 1.01
N GLN A 139 -39.10 -23.85 -0.17
CA GLN A 139 -37.90 -24.67 -0.46
C GLN A 139 -36.62 -23.82 -0.53
N ASN A 140 -36.67 -22.65 -1.17
CA ASN A 140 -35.52 -21.73 -1.22
C ASN A 140 -35.16 -21.15 0.16
N PHE A 141 -36.14 -20.92 1.03
CA PHE A 141 -35.88 -20.47 2.40
C PHE A 141 -35.20 -21.55 3.25
N GLN A 142 -35.62 -22.81 3.12
CA GLN A 142 -34.97 -23.93 3.82
C GLN A 142 -33.55 -24.19 3.30
N GLN A 143 -33.32 -24.12 1.98
CA GLN A 143 -31.97 -24.22 1.41
C GLN A 143 -31.05 -23.08 1.86
N ASN A 144 -31.55 -21.84 1.93
CA ASN A 144 -30.75 -20.72 2.42
C ASN A 144 -30.39 -20.85 3.91
N GLN A 145 -31.30 -21.36 4.75
CA GLN A 145 -30.98 -21.63 6.15
C GLN A 145 -29.93 -22.75 6.29
N GLN A 146 -30.07 -23.83 5.51
CA GLN A 146 -29.07 -24.91 5.47
C GLN A 146 -27.70 -24.41 5.01
N ASN A 147 -27.66 -23.59 3.96
CA ASN A 147 -26.42 -22.99 3.46
C ASN A 147 -25.76 -22.07 4.48
N GLN A 148 -26.53 -21.25 5.19
CA GLN A 148 -26.00 -20.43 6.28
C GLN A 148 -25.42 -21.31 7.40
N THR A 149 -26.12 -22.34 7.87
CA THR A 149 -25.58 -23.27 8.88
C THR A 149 -24.34 -24.04 8.41
N SER A 150 -24.25 -24.39 7.12
CA SER A 150 -23.06 -25.03 6.55
C SER A 150 -21.87 -24.06 6.49
N GLN A 151 -22.09 -22.79 6.10
CA GLN A 151 -21.04 -21.78 6.11
C GLN A 151 -20.53 -21.48 7.53
N TYR A 152 -21.42 -21.44 8.54
CA TYR A 152 -20.98 -21.32 9.94
C TYR A 152 -20.20 -22.54 10.43
N ARG A 153 -20.53 -23.77 9.97
CA ARG A 153 -19.76 -24.99 10.28
C ARG A 153 -18.40 -25.01 9.59
N GLU A 154 -18.30 -24.58 8.33
CA GLU A 154 -17.03 -24.50 7.61
C GLU A 154 -16.11 -23.44 8.19
N ASN A 155 -16.63 -22.26 8.54
CA ASN A 155 -15.86 -21.21 9.20
C ASN A 155 -15.36 -21.66 10.58
N ASN A 156 -16.17 -22.39 11.35
CA ASN A 156 -15.70 -22.92 12.65
C ASN A 156 -14.67 -24.05 12.50
N ARG A 157 -14.73 -24.86 11.42
CA ARG A 157 -13.69 -25.86 11.14
C ARG A 157 -12.37 -25.20 10.72
N GLN A 158 -12.42 -24.21 9.82
CA GLN A 158 -11.24 -23.45 9.42
C GLN A 158 -10.58 -22.75 10.62
N ASN A 159 -11.37 -22.15 11.51
CA ASN A 159 -10.82 -21.53 12.73
C ASN A 159 -10.20 -22.56 13.70
N GLN A 160 -10.68 -23.82 13.72
CA GLN A 160 -10.06 -24.89 14.51
C GLN A 160 -8.78 -25.41 13.87
N ASP A 161 -8.74 -25.53 12.55
CA ASP A 161 -7.56 -25.95 11.78
C ASP A 161 -6.45 -24.89 11.86
N ASP A 162 -6.80 -23.61 11.81
CA ASP A 162 -5.86 -22.49 11.98
C ASP A 162 -5.32 -22.44 13.43
N PHE A 163 -6.15 -22.71 14.44
CA PHE A 163 -5.69 -22.75 15.84
C PHE A 163 -4.75 -23.95 16.11
N GLN A 164 -4.99 -25.10 15.47
CA GLN A 164 -4.10 -26.26 15.54
C GLN A 164 -2.77 -25.99 14.82
N GLN A 165 -2.78 -25.33 13.66
CA GLN A 165 -1.56 -24.94 12.94
C GLN A 165 -0.71 -23.92 13.71
N VAL A 166 -1.34 -22.94 14.36
CA VAL A 166 -0.64 -21.96 15.20
C VAL A 166 -0.06 -22.63 16.45
N SER A 167 -0.75 -23.61 17.05
CA SER A 167 -0.24 -24.39 18.18
C SER A 167 0.97 -25.26 17.79
N SER A 168 0.94 -25.94 16.65
CA SER A 168 2.10 -26.69 16.14
C SER A 168 3.29 -25.79 15.78
N ASN A 169 3.02 -24.60 15.24
CA ASN A 169 4.08 -23.64 14.91
C ASN A 169 4.72 -23.01 16.16
N GLN A 170 3.96 -22.78 17.24
CA GLN A 170 4.53 -22.34 18.52
C GLN A 170 5.38 -23.42 19.18
N GLN A 171 5.00 -24.71 19.08
CA GLN A 171 5.81 -25.82 19.58
C GLN A 171 7.14 -25.95 18.81
N ASN A 172 7.12 -25.80 17.48
CA ASN A 172 8.34 -25.81 16.66
C ASN A 172 9.24 -24.59 16.92
N PHE A 173 8.65 -23.42 17.19
CA PHE A 173 9.42 -22.21 17.54
C PHE A 173 10.10 -22.33 18.91
N GLY A 174 9.47 -23.00 19.89
CA GLY A 174 10.07 -23.28 21.20
C GLY A 174 11.27 -24.22 21.14
N GLN A 175 11.23 -25.25 20.27
CA GLN A 175 12.37 -26.16 20.07
C GLN A 175 13.55 -25.45 19.37
N ASN A 176 13.28 -24.56 18.41
CA ASN A 176 14.35 -23.80 17.75
C ASN A 176 15.03 -22.77 18.67
N GLN A 177 14.30 -22.17 19.62
CA GLN A 177 14.91 -21.27 20.61
C GLN A 177 15.77 -22.04 21.64
N GLN A 178 15.38 -23.27 22.02
CA GLN A 178 16.20 -24.11 22.89
C GLN A 178 17.51 -24.53 22.22
N ASN A 179 17.46 -24.87 20.92
CA ASN A 179 18.66 -25.19 20.14
C ASN A 179 19.60 -23.97 20.02
N GLN A 180 19.08 -22.76 19.77
CA GLN A 180 19.89 -21.53 19.72
C GLN A 180 20.50 -21.15 21.08
N SER A 181 19.79 -21.37 22.18
CA SER A 181 20.33 -21.13 23.54
C SER A 181 21.48 -22.09 23.89
N GLY A 182 21.43 -23.34 23.40
CA GLY A 182 22.53 -24.31 23.52
C GLY A 182 23.82 -23.81 22.87
N TYR A 183 23.74 -23.31 21.62
CA TYR A 183 24.91 -22.78 20.90
C TYR A 183 25.52 -21.53 21.57
N HIS A 184 24.71 -20.67 22.19
CA HIS A 184 25.25 -19.52 22.92
C HIS A 184 25.88 -19.89 24.27
N ARG A 185 25.45 -21.00 24.91
CA ARG A 185 26.01 -21.48 26.18
C ARG A 185 27.36 -22.17 26.01
N GLU A 186 27.56 -22.90 24.92
CA GLU A 186 28.85 -23.54 24.59
C GLU A 186 29.92 -22.50 24.21
N ASN A 187 29.57 -21.52 23.37
CA ASN A 187 30.49 -20.45 22.97
C ASN A 187 30.95 -19.59 24.17
N ASN A 188 30.10 -19.39 25.18
CA ASN A 188 30.48 -18.65 26.38
C ASN A 188 31.36 -19.48 27.34
N ARG A 189 31.24 -20.82 27.36
CA ARG A 189 32.14 -21.68 28.11
C ARG A 189 33.53 -21.74 27.49
N GLN A 190 33.63 -21.92 26.17
CA GLN A 190 34.92 -21.91 25.46
C GLN A 190 35.63 -20.57 25.61
N ASN A 191 34.93 -19.44 25.46
CA ASN A 191 35.52 -18.12 25.70
C ASN A 191 35.99 -17.91 27.15
N GLN A 192 35.29 -18.46 28.14
CA GLN A 192 35.76 -18.39 29.53
C GLN A 192 36.96 -19.29 29.79
N GLU A 193 37.05 -20.46 29.16
CA GLU A 193 38.22 -21.35 29.24
C GLU A 193 39.45 -20.70 28.60
N ASP A 194 39.30 -20.04 27.45
CA ASP A 194 40.39 -19.34 26.75
C ASP A 194 40.89 -18.11 27.54
N ILE A 195 39.99 -17.36 28.19
CA ILE A 195 40.36 -16.22 29.06
C ILE A 195 41.16 -16.71 30.29
N HIS A 196 40.79 -17.85 30.88
CA HIS A 196 41.52 -18.42 32.03
C HIS A 196 42.89 -18.98 31.65
N GLN A 197 43.07 -19.50 30.43
CA GLN A 197 44.39 -19.96 29.96
C GLN A 197 45.31 -18.77 29.63
N ASN A 198 44.78 -17.71 29.01
CA ASN A 198 45.57 -16.51 28.70
C ASN A 198 46.02 -15.74 29.95
N SER A 199 45.22 -15.72 31.02
CA SER A 199 45.59 -15.04 32.28
C SER A 199 46.74 -15.75 33.00
N LYS A 200 46.75 -17.09 33.00
CA LYS A 200 47.84 -17.91 33.57
C LYS A 200 49.17 -17.68 32.83
N ASN A 201 49.12 -17.54 31.50
CA ASN A 201 50.32 -17.26 30.70
C ASN A 201 50.88 -15.83 30.95
N HIS A 202 50.04 -14.84 31.20
CA HIS A 202 50.48 -13.45 31.47
C HIS A 202 51.12 -13.27 32.87
N GLN A 203 50.68 -14.03 33.87
CA GLN A 203 51.27 -14.00 35.22
C GLN A 203 52.70 -14.60 35.26
N ASN A 204 52.97 -15.58 34.40
CA ASN A 204 54.30 -16.17 34.28
C ASN A 204 55.30 -15.22 33.60
N GLN A 205 54.86 -14.38 32.65
CA GLN A 205 55.72 -13.40 31.98
C GLN A 205 56.05 -12.19 32.87
N THR A 206 55.07 -11.69 33.64
CA THR A 206 55.28 -10.54 34.55
C THR A 206 56.24 -10.85 35.71
N SER A 207 56.29 -12.11 36.16
CA SER A 207 57.24 -12.57 37.18
C SER A 207 58.69 -12.59 36.69
N GLN A 208 58.92 -12.78 35.38
CA GLN A 208 60.26 -12.72 34.78
C GLN A 208 60.71 -11.26 34.57
N THR A 209 59.81 -10.34 34.22
CA THR A 209 60.17 -8.92 33.99
C THR A 209 60.47 -8.16 35.29
N GLN A 210 59.85 -8.54 36.42
CA GLN A 210 60.12 -7.92 37.73
C GLN A 210 61.47 -8.33 38.35
N ARG A 211 62.05 -9.47 37.94
CA ARG A 211 63.44 -9.83 38.31
C ARG A 211 64.47 -8.94 37.61
N ASN A 212 64.18 -8.44 36.40
CA ASN A 212 65.12 -7.66 35.59
C ASN A 212 65.11 -6.14 35.86
N ARG A 213 64.11 -5.59 36.58
CA ARG A 213 64.01 -4.16 36.90
C ARG A 213 64.64 -3.71 38.23
N ARG A 214 65.33 -4.60 38.97
CA ARG A 214 66.04 -4.23 40.21
C ARG A 214 67.42 -3.58 39.99
N GLN A 215 67.84 -3.41 38.75
CA GLN A 215 69.07 -2.69 38.41
C GLN A 215 68.65 -1.40 37.69
N TYR A 216 69.35 -0.29 37.95
CA TYR A 216 69.15 1.09 37.47
C TYR A 216 68.36 2.04 38.41
N GLN A 217 69.12 2.98 38.99
CA GLN A 217 68.68 4.08 39.86
C GLN A 217 68.28 5.33 39.04
N PRO A 218 67.38 6.20 39.56
CA PRO A 218 66.85 7.35 38.82
C PRO A 218 67.69 8.65 38.95
N ILE A 219 67.78 9.42 37.86
CA ILE A 219 68.31 10.81 37.85
C ILE A 219 67.13 11.81 37.82
N LYS A 220 67.27 12.90 38.60
CA LYS A 220 66.25 13.91 38.96
C LYS A 220 65.97 14.95 37.84
N ASN A 221 64.72 15.43 37.80
CA ASN A 221 64.13 16.48 36.94
C ASN A 221 64.71 17.90 37.13
N PRO A 222 64.43 18.81 36.17
CA PRO A 222 63.73 20.05 36.54
C PRO A 222 62.58 20.48 35.59
N LYS A 223 61.77 21.43 36.09
CA LYS A 223 60.41 21.86 35.68
C LYS A 223 60.38 22.81 34.48
N PHE A 224 59.28 22.82 33.70
CA PHE A 224 59.04 23.82 32.64
C PHE A 224 57.66 24.52 32.74
N ASN A 225 57.65 25.78 32.33
CA ASN A 225 56.75 26.86 32.72
C ASN A 225 55.70 27.17 31.62
N GLN A 226 54.51 27.66 32.01
CA GLN A 226 53.37 27.92 31.13
C GLN A 226 53.48 29.27 30.40
N LYS A 227 53.76 29.29 29.10
CA LYS A 227 53.40 30.38 28.16
C LYS A 227 53.37 29.82 26.75
N GLU A 228 52.19 29.70 26.15
CA GLU A 228 51.95 29.76 24.69
C GLU A 228 50.43 29.70 24.45
N LYS A 229 49.79 30.88 24.54
CA LYS A 229 48.49 31.16 23.91
C LYS A 229 48.77 32.28 22.92
N GLU A 230 48.76 31.97 21.63
CA GLU A 230 48.46 32.89 20.51
C GLU A 230 48.85 32.22 19.18
N ASN A 231 47.84 31.76 18.41
CA ASN A 231 47.77 31.85 16.94
C ASN A 231 46.80 30.82 16.36
N TYR A 232 45.51 31.13 16.34
CA TYR A 232 44.59 30.56 15.33
C TYR A 232 43.49 31.56 15.02
N ASN A 233 43.80 32.58 14.24
CA ASN A 233 42.82 33.37 13.50
C ASN A 233 43.47 33.85 12.20
N ASN A 234 43.31 33.08 11.12
CA ASN A 234 43.28 33.58 9.74
C ASN A 234 43.10 32.41 8.76
N LYS A 235 41.91 32.31 8.16
CA LYS A 235 41.70 31.79 6.79
C LYS A 235 40.25 32.07 6.35
N LYS A 236 40.06 33.16 5.58
CA LYS A 236 38.88 33.36 4.70
C LYS A 236 39.17 32.67 3.35
N PRO A 237 38.18 32.03 2.69
CA PRO A 237 38.33 31.50 1.34
C PRO A 237 38.04 32.57 0.27
N GLN A 238 38.90 32.63 -0.75
CA GLN A 238 38.79 33.48 -1.94
C GLN A 238 37.98 32.76 -3.04
N SER A 239 37.10 33.49 -3.70
CA SER A 239 36.37 33.10 -4.91
C SER A 239 37.24 33.27 -6.16
N SER A 240 37.10 32.38 -7.14
CA SER A 240 37.59 32.61 -8.51
C SER A 240 36.54 32.15 -9.53
N ASN A 241 36.13 33.14 -10.34
CA ASN A 241 35.53 33.18 -11.68
C ASN A 241 35.09 31.89 -12.37
#